data_AF-A0AAU6AHH3-F1
#
_entry.id   AF-A0AAU6AHH3-F1
#
_cell.length_a   1.000
_cell.length_b   1.000
_cell.length_c   1.000
_cell.angle_alpha   90.00
_cell.angle_beta   90.00
_cell.angle_gamma   90.00
#
_symmetry.space_group_name_H-M   'P 1'
#
loop_
_entity.id
_entity.type
_entity.pdbx_description
1 polymer ?
#
loop_
_entity_poly.entity_id
_entity_poly.type
_entity_poly.pdbx_seq_one_letter_code
_entity_poly.pdbx_strand_id
1 'polypeptide(L)'
;MVVNLGTNDFSTAINPGEPWTPESLAAAYRSAYTDFLQKLRTRYGAGTTIVAVGTGQYADHVQQVVKARNDAGDSGVRYWFLDGSGLDFLGCSWHYSAHDDRVISDRLTSFIAGLPTGW
;
A
#
# COMPACT_ATOMS: atom_id res chain seq x y z
N MET A 1 2.43 -6.84 9.71
CA MET A 1 2.01 -5.41 9.63
C MET A 1 1.39 -5.17 8.27
N VAL A 2 0.30 -4.41 8.18
CA VAL A 2 -0.34 -4.05 6.90
C VAL A 2 -0.27 -2.53 6.73
N VAL A 3 0.18 -2.06 5.57
CA VAL A 3 0.32 -0.62 5.24
C VAL A 3 -0.52 -0.34 3.99
N ASN A 4 -1.59 0.43 4.16
CA ASN A 4 -2.46 0.89 3.07
C ASN A 4 -2.42 2.41 3.00
N LEU A 5 -1.49 2.93 2.20
CA LEU A 5 -1.23 4.36 1.98
C LEU A 5 -1.01 4.58 0.48
N GLY A 6 -1.30 5.79 -0.01
CA GLY A 6 -1.10 6.18 -1.41
C GLY A 6 -2.32 6.80 -2.08
N THR A 7 -3.55 6.42 -1.72
CA THR A 7 -4.75 6.96 -2.39
C THR A 7 -4.84 8.48 -2.23
N ASN A 8 -4.55 9.01 -1.03
CA ASN A 8 -4.63 10.45 -0.78
C ASN A 8 -3.53 11.24 -1.49
N ASP A 9 -2.38 10.62 -1.76
CA ASP A 9 -1.27 11.24 -2.47
C ASP A 9 -1.62 11.53 -3.94
N PHE A 10 -2.52 10.75 -4.55
CA PHE A 10 -2.77 10.81 -6.00
C PHE A 10 -4.23 11.02 -6.41
N SER A 11 -5.20 10.92 -5.48
CA SER A 11 -6.63 11.05 -5.77
C SER A 11 -7.08 12.48 -6.08
N THR A 12 -6.22 13.47 -5.85
CA THR A 12 -6.44 14.86 -6.23
C THR A 12 -5.40 15.32 -7.24
N ALA A 13 -5.79 16.23 -8.13
CA ALA A 13 -4.81 16.94 -8.94
C ALA A 13 -3.83 17.72 -8.05
N ILE A 14 -2.58 17.84 -8.50
CA ILE A 14 -1.60 18.71 -7.86
C ILE A 14 -2.11 20.15 -7.92
N ASN A 15 -2.21 20.79 -6.75
CA ASN A 15 -2.75 22.13 -6.62
C ASN A 15 -1.75 23.19 -7.06
N PRO A 16 -2.22 24.36 -7.51
CA PRO A 16 -1.36 25.51 -7.72
C PRO A 16 -0.57 25.86 -6.45
N GLY A 17 0.76 25.93 -6.55
CA GLY A 17 1.67 26.25 -5.45
C GLY A 17 2.35 25.05 -4.81
N GLU A 18 1.94 23.82 -5.12
CA GLU A 18 2.69 22.62 -4.75
C GLU A 18 3.96 22.50 -5.63
N PRO A 19 5.10 22.05 -5.07
CA PRO A 19 6.38 22.02 -5.79
C PRO A 19 6.52 20.81 -6.74
N TRP A 20 5.41 20.15 -7.09
CA TRP A 20 5.42 18.84 -7.71
C TRP A 20 4.97 18.87 -9.18
N THR A 21 5.59 18.03 -9.99
CA THR A 21 4.99 17.48 -11.23
C THR A 21 4.45 16.09 -10.91
N PRO A 22 3.59 15.49 -11.75
CA PRO A 22 3.14 14.11 -11.55
C PRO A 22 4.31 13.13 -11.36
N GLU A 23 5.37 13.29 -12.14
CA GLU A 23 6.56 12.44 -12.08
C GLU A 23 7.36 12.67 -10.80
N SER A 24 7.56 13.93 -10.40
CA SER A 24 8.32 14.24 -9.19
C SER A 24 7.55 13.86 -7.91
N LEU A 25 6.22 13.99 -7.91
CA LEU A 25 5.35 13.49 -6.84
C LEU A 25 5.46 11.97 -6.71
N ALA A 26 5.34 11.24 -7.83
CA ALA A 26 5.46 9.79 -7.82
C ALA A 26 6.84 9.33 -7.33
N ALA A 27 7.92 10.04 -7.71
CA ALA A 27 9.27 9.77 -7.22
C ALA A 27 9.41 10.05 -5.71
N ALA A 28 8.91 11.20 -5.24
CA ALA A 28 8.93 11.59 -3.84
C ALA A 28 8.13 10.60 -2.98
N TYR A 29 6.95 10.20 -3.44
CA TYR A 29 6.12 9.17 -2.81
C TYR A 29 6.87 7.86 -2.63
N ARG A 30 7.52 7.33 -3.69
CA ARG A 30 8.29 6.08 -3.61
C ARG A 30 9.45 6.17 -2.62
N SER A 31 10.13 7.32 -2.58
CA SER A 31 11.20 7.58 -1.60
C SER A 31 10.65 7.60 -0.18
N ALA A 32 9.60 8.39 0.08
CA ALA A 32 8.98 8.52 1.40
C ALA A 32 8.40 7.19 1.91
N TYR A 33 7.76 6.41 1.04
CA TYR A 33 7.24 5.08 1.37
C TYR A 33 8.40 4.13 1.71
N THR A 34 9.48 4.15 0.93
CA THR A 34 10.70 3.35 1.21
C THR A 34 11.28 3.68 2.58
N ASP A 35 11.43 4.96 2.90
CA ASP A 35 11.93 5.41 4.20
C ASP A 35 10.99 5.01 5.34
N PHE A 36 9.67 5.08 5.12
CA PHE A 36 8.69 4.62 6.09
C PHE A 36 8.81 3.12 6.36
N LEU A 37 8.94 2.29 5.33
CA LEU A 37 9.16 0.84 5.49
C LEU A 37 10.46 0.54 6.24
N GLN A 38 11.53 1.29 5.98
CA GLN A 38 12.78 1.17 6.74
C GLN A 38 12.59 1.53 8.22
N LYS A 39 11.85 2.60 8.54
CA LYS A 39 11.52 2.96 9.92
C LYS A 39 10.73 1.84 10.62
N LEU A 40 9.76 1.22 9.94
CA LEU A 40 9.03 0.06 10.48
C LEU A 40 9.97 -1.13 10.72
N ARG A 41 10.87 -1.42 9.76
CA ARG A 41 11.88 -2.47 9.86
C ARG A 41 12.81 -2.25 11.06
N THR A 42 13.28 -1.02 11.28
CA THR A 42 14.09 -0.65 12.46
C THR A 42 13.31 -0.83 13.77
N ARG A 43 12.04 -0.44 13.80
CA ARG A 43 11.21 -0.48 15.02
C ARG A 43 10.78 -1.90 15.40
N TYR A 44 10.41 -2.72 14.43
CA TYR A 44 9.81 -4.05 14.65
C TYR A 44 10.73 -5.22 14.30
N GLY A 45 11.93 -4.94 13.80
CA GLY A 45 12.97 -5.95 13.56
C GLY A 45 12.94 -6.57 12.16
N ALA A 46 14.07 -7.18 11.79
CA ALA A 46 14.31 -7.74 10.46
C ALA A 46 13.30 -8.83 10.05
N GLY A 47 12.79 -9.62 11.01
CA GLY A 47 11.84 -10.70 10.75
C GLY A 47 10.39 -10.28 10.52
N THR A 48 10.05 -8.99 10.65
CA THR A 48 8.64 -8.55 10.51
C THR A 48 8.13 -8.70 9.07
N THR A 49 7.04 -9.44 8.84
CA THR A 49 6.38 -9.38 7.53
C THR A 49 5.60 -8.06 7.41
N ILE A 50 5.90 -7.27 6.37
CA ILE A 50 5.19 -6.04 6.03
C ILE A 50 4.41 -6.28 4.74
N VAL A 51 3.09 -6.14 4.79
CA VAL A 51 2.20 -6.18 3.64
C VAL A 51 1.92 -4.75 3.19
N ALA A 52 2.44 -4.35 2.04
CA ALA A 52 2.18 -3.05 1.42
C ALA A 52 1.03 -3.21 0.40
N VAL A 53 -0.02 -2.42 0.58
CA VAL A 53 -1.26 -2.51 -0.19
C VAL A 53 -1.23 -1.49 -1.33
N GLY A 54 -1.38 -1.96 -2.56
CA GLY A 54 -1.67 -1.11 -3.72
C GLY A 54 -3.15 -1.12 -4.04
N THR A 55 -3.74 0.06 -4.28
CA THR A 55 -5.18 0.20 -4.53
C THR A 55 -5.44 0.90 -5.87
N GLY A 56 -6.33 0.32 -6.68
CA GLY A 56 -6.82 0.93 -7.92
C GLY A 56 -5.70 1.35 -8.89
N GLN A 57 -5.89 2.49 -9.56
CA GLN A 57 -4.97 3.00 -10.58
C GLN A 57 -3.59 3.45 -10.06
N TYR A 58 -3.41 3.58 -8.74
CA TYR A 58 -2.15 4.02 -8.12
C TYR A 58 -1.31 2.86 -7.58
N ALA A 59 -1.80 1.64 -7.72
CA ALA A 59 -1.21 0.45 -7.12
C ALA A 59 0.23 0.18 -7.60
N ASP A 60 0.55 0.55 -8.85
CA ASP A 60 1.87 0.41 -9.44
C ASP A 60 2.96 1.14 -8.66
N HIS A 61 2.65 2.30 -8.04
CA HIS A 61 3.63 3.01 -7.23
C HIS A 61 4.05 2.22 -5.99
N VAL A 62 3.10 1.55 -5.34
CA VAL A 62 3.39 0.66 -4.20
C VAL A 62 4.12 -0.59 -4.68
N GLN A 63 3.70 -1.17 -5.81
CA GLN A 63 4.37 -2.34 -6.39
C GLN A 63 5.85 -2.07 -6.69
N GLN A 64 6.16 -0.89 -7.25
CA GLN A 64 7.54 -0.47 -7.53
C GLN A 64 8.38 -0.34 -6.24
N VAL A 65 7.81 0.20 -5.16
CA VAL A 65 8.47 0.26 -3.85
C VAL A 65 8.78 -1.14 -3.34
N VAL A 66 7.79 -2.05 -3.34
CA VAL A 66 7.98 -3.43 -2.90
C VAL A 66 9.05 -4.13 -3.73
N LYS A 67 9.00 -3.97 -5.06
CA LYS A 67 10.02 -4.54 -5.95
C LYS A 67 11.41 -4.03 -5.59
N ALA A 68 11.59 -2.72 -5.43
CA ALA A 68 12.88 -2.13 -5.08
C ALA A 68 13.40 -2.63 -3.71
N ARG A 69 12.51 -2.81 -2.71
CA ARG A 69 12.88 -3.40 -1.42
C ARG A 69 13.34 -4.85 -1.56
N ASN A 70 12.62 -5.65 -2.34
CA ASN A 70 12.94 -7.05 -2.57
C ASN A 70 14.25 -7.20 -3.37
N ASP A 71 14.46 -6.37 -4.41
CA ASP A 71 15.71 -6.32 -5.18
C ASP A 71 16.90 -5.92 -4.28
N ALA A 72 16.67 -5.12 -3.23
CA ALA A 72 17.65 -4.76 -2.22
C ALA A 72 17.80 -5.80 -1.08
N GLY A 73 17.17 -6.97 -1.20
CA GLY A 73 17.31 -8.10 -0.28
C GLY A 73 16.28 -8.18 0.86
N ASP A 74 15.33 -7.24 0.93
CA ASP A 74 14.29 -7.23 1.97
C ASP A 74 13.04 -8.01 1.52
N SER A 75 13.16 -9.34 1.40
CA SER A 75 12.08 -10.24 0.94
C SER A 75 10.87 -10.33 1.90
N GLY A 76 10.99 -9.73 3.08
CA GLY A 76 9.91 -9.62 4.07
C GLY A 76 8.87 -8.54 3.74
N VAL A 77 9.03 -7.80 2.63
CA VAL A 77 8.04 -6.85 2.12
C VAL A 77 7.19 -7.52 1.04
N ARG A 78 5.90 -7.64 1.31
CA ARG A 78 4.92 -8.34 0.46
C ARG A 78 3.97 -7.34 -0.16
N TYR A 79 3.81 -7.41 -1.48
CA TYR A 79 2.82 -6.60 -2.19
C TYR A 79 1.47 -7.32 -2.17
N TRP A 80 0.40 -6.60 -1.84
CA TRP A 80 -0.97 -7.06 -2.00
C TRP A 80 -1.76 -6.03 -2.82
N PHE A 81 -2.35 -6.48 -3.93
CA PHE A 81 -3.23 -5.63 -4.73
C PHE A 81 -4.65 -5.73 -4.18
N LEU A 82 -5.17 -4.61 -3.69
CA LEU A 82 -6.58 -4.47 -3.36
C LEU A 82 -7.35 -4.18 -4.64
N ASP A 83 -7.84 -5.25 -5.26
CA ASP A 83 -8.75 -5.19 -6.39
C ASP A 83 -10.11 -4.61 -5.95
N GLY A 84 -10.61 -3.64 -6.74
CA GLY A 84 -11.89 -2.99 -6.53
C GLY A 84 -13.10 -3.82 -6.98
N SER A 85 -12.90 -4.98 -7.62
CA SER A 85 -14.00 -5.84 -8.03
C SER A 85 -14.89 -6.23 -6.86
N GLY A 86 -16.21 -6.08 -7.01
CA GLY A 86 -17.19 -6.41 -5.98
C GLY A 86 -17.24 -5.44 -4.78
N LEU A 87 -16.51 -4.33 -4.82
CA LEU A 87 -16.67 -3.23 -3.86
C LEU A 87 -17.75 -2.25 -4.35
N ASP A 88 -18.59 -1.79 -3.44
CA ASP A 88 -19.77 -0.96 -3.71
C ASP A 88 -19.54 0.54 -3.46
N PHE A 89 -18.55 0.92 -2.64
CA PHE A 89 -18.22 2.29 -2.28
C PHE A 89 -19.41 3.11 -1.77
N LEU A 90 -20.38 2.45 -1.13
CA LEU A 90 -21.61 3.08 -0.63
C LEU A 90 -21.42 3.75 0.75
N GLY A 91 -20.18 3.83 1.24
CA GLY A 91 -19.83 4.67 2.39
C GLY A 91 -19.89 6.16 2.06
N CYS A 92 -19.83 7.00 3.09
CA CYS A 92 -19.83 8.46 2.92
C CYS A 92 -18.67 8.91 2.01
N SER A 93 -18.92 9.88 1.13
CA SER A 93 -17.90 10.41 0.22
C SER A 93 -17.21 9.32 -0.61
N TRP A 94 -17.95 8.29 -1.03
CA TRP A 94 -17.44 7.16 -1.81
C TRP A 94 -16.38 6.32 -1.09
N HIS A 95 -16.40 6.31 0.24
CA HIS A 95 -15.56 5.41 1.03
C HIS A 95 -16.12 3.98 1.01
N TYR A 96 -15.28 3.04 1.43
CA TYR A 96 -15.69 1.65 1.66
C TYR A 96 -16.89 1.59 2.60
N SER A 97 -17.90 0.80 2.21
CA SER A 97 -19.02 0.46 3.07
C SER A 97 -18.66 -0.66 4.04
N ALA A 98 -19.55 -0.94 5.00
CA ALA A 98 -19.39 -2.12 5.87
C ALA A 98 -19.48 -3.45 5.10
N HIS A 99 -20.04 -3.46 3.89
CA HIS A 99 -19.97 -4.62 3.00
C HIS A 99 -18.58 -4.74 2.38
N ASP A 100 -18.03 -3.63 1.88
CA ASP A 100 -16.67 -3.58 1.32
C ASP A 100 -15.63 -3.99 2.35
N ASP A 101 -15.72 -3.50 3.59
CA ASP A 101 -14.81 -3.87 4.68
C ASP A 101 -14.78 -5.39 4.92
N ARG A 102 -15.93 -6.07 4.81
CA ARG A 102 -16.02 -7.54 4.93
C ARG A 102 -15.33 -8.23 3.75
N VAL A 103 -15.59 -7.78 2.53
CA VAL A 103 -14.95 -8.32 1.32
C VAL A 103 -13.43 -8.13 1.38
N ILE A 104 -12.96 -6.96 1.80
CA ILE A 104 -11.54 -6.64 1.99
C ILE A 104 -10.93 -7.54 3.07
N SER A 105 -11.61 -7.69 4.20
CA SER A 105 -11.17 -8.54 5.32
C SER A 105 -10.99 -9.99 4.88
N ASP A 106 -11.94 -10.56 4.15
CA ASP A 106 -11.87 -11.95 3.69
C ASP A 106 -10.70 -12.17 2.72
N ARG A 107 -10.51 -11.25 1.78
CA ARG A 107 -9.41 -11.31 0.80
C ARG A 107 -8.03 -11.13 1.46
N LEU A 108 -7.92 -10.17 2.39
CA LEU A 108 -6.67 -9.91 3.10
C LEU A 108 -6.32 -11.06 4.03
N THR A 109 -7.29 -11.61 4.75
CA THR A 109 -7.12 -12.81 5.59
C THR A 109 -6.60 -13.97 4.76
N SER A 110 -7.21 -14.23 3.60
CA SER A 110 -6.79 -15.30 2.68
C SER A 110 -5.35 -15.10 2.19
N PHE A 111 -4.98 -13.86 1.86
CA PHE A 111 -3.62 -13.52 1.43
C PHE A 111 -2.60 -13.73 2.57
N ILE A 112 -2.88 -13.24 3.77
CA ILE A 112 -1.99 -13.35 4.93
C ILE A 112 -1.80 -14.81 5.35
N ALA A 113 -2.85 -15.63 5.31
CA ALA A 113 -2.78 -17.05 5.64
C ALA A 113 -1.82 -17.84 4.73
N GLY A 114 -1.54 -17.34 3.51
CA GLY A 114 -0.56 -17.93 2.59
C GLY A 114 0.88 -17.45 2.80
N LEU A 115 1.12 -16.50 3.72
CA LEU A 115 2.47 -16.01 4.02
C LEU A 115 3.14 -16.87 5.10
N PRO A 116 4.48 -17.01 5.07
CA PRO A 116 5.23 -17.71 6.10
C PRO A 116 5.35 -16.85 7.36
N THR A 117 4.22 -16.52 7.99
CA THR A 117 4.17 -15.71 9.20
C THR A 117 4.10 -16.63 10.41
N GLY A 118 5.13 -16.65 11.25
CA GLY A 118 5.25 -17.58 12.39
C GLY A 118 4.42 -17.20 13.63
N TRP A 119 3.15 -16.86 13.45
CA TRP A 119 2.21 -16.61 14.56
C TRP A 119 1.61 -17.92 15.05
#